data_AF-A0A8C3T6Y6-F1
#
_entry.id   AF-A0A8C3T6Y6-F1
#
_cell.length_a   1.000
_cell.length_b   1.000
_cell.length_c   1.000
_cell.angle_alpha   90.00
_cell.angle_beta   90.00
_cell.angle_gamma   90.00
#
_symmetry.space_group_name_H-M   'P 1'
#
loop_
_entity.id
_entity.type
_entity.pdbx_description
1 polymer ?
#
loop_
_entity_poly.entity_id
_entity_poly.type
_entity_poly.pdbx_seq_one_letter_code
_entity_poly.pdbx_strand_id
1 'polypeptide(L)'
;STKWLGPNSARQRALYDMMGGVLEIKKEDILKIEIPPPPFVSKPDTLWNEEEKKGFKEYEKKVKELNEEREKYRKTLETELKKLQTSIQETTQIFDDTVSRLFERKVKSEMVIYQEELKINNLLYSLLLDEELSTREAGLNHFLDKKRKEKLSTAEAVQVVRGQVDAYRETYDNLAAEDKILERGFKKEFSDVPVHHVDHLFKLYKRRPRAQKIKMHLDTANPYGDRPGSARAYKEALAHLMKAIDEMDDPENMPEGLDLPVWERFCLARRTKVESEQLVKRKALTLAEMQAFLQKRMDDDEKIKMDIDKILNEFNTLREEKMRFQLDLTVQFLLKQGQVELESAAELIPDYTDAILIHKSVIEELNCTIRAQGEKKIASMVESKDFSKGIFQLEWEHKKMKMLMEDLNQRARDIQKLHVSRDRQLFLSILNYDSRITQQVSVMEQTLGVMDKLHKKNVKNSQKIFKDLEKRICVKEQANYKLSQELQEMLVSVSERRHIFEALVSEKAAKAHYQDIVQRRQLVDLAREQAHEISVLQAEVERLRLRTFPALFEMEY
;
A
#
# COMPACT_ATOMS: atom_id res chain seq x y z
N SER A 1 -63.12 26.64 57.70
CA SER A 1 -63.74 27.10 58.95
C SER A 1 -63.23 26.24 60.09
N THR A 2 -62.14 26.66 60.75
CA THR A 2 -61.75 26.13 62.08
C THR A 2 -60.86 27.16 62.77
N LYS A 3 -61.37 27.65 63.90
CA LYS A 3 -60.91 28.71 64.80
C LYS A 3 -59.42 28.66 65.18
N TRP A 4 -58.82 29.86 65.21
CA TRP A 4 -57.68 30.21 66.04
C TRP A 4 -57.97 29.90 67.52
N LEU A 5 -57.19 28.99 68.12
CA LEU A 5 -57.09 28.78 69.56
C LEU A 5 -55.81 29.48 70.03
N GLY A 6 -55.95 30.55 70.82
CA GLY A 6 -54.83 31.14 71.56
C GLY A 6 -54.25 30.15 72.59
N PRO A 7 -52.97 30.28 72.97
CA PRO A 7 -52.28 29.28 73.78
C PRO A 7 -52.84 29.19 75.21
N ASN A 8 -53.13 27.95 75.63
CA ASN A 8 -54.03 27.61 76.73
C ASN A 8 -53.31 27.26 78.05
N SER A 9 -52.25 27.96 78.42
CA SER A 9 -51.57 27.79 79.72
C SER A 9 -50.81 29.05 80.16
N ALA A 10 -50.92 29.44 81.43
CA ALA A 10 -50.17 30.57 82.01
C ALA A 10 -48.64 30.38 81.87
N ARG A 11 -48.16 29.12 81.88
CA ARG A 11 -46.74 28.79 81.61
C ARG A 11 -46.33 29.07 80.17
N GLN A 12 -47.18 28.77 79.19
CA GLN A 12 -46.88 29.06 77.78
C GLN A 12 -46.90 30.56 77.51
N ARG A 13 -47.80 31.32 78.15
CA ARG A 13 -47.78 32.78 78.11
C ARG A 13 -46.52 33.35 78.76
N ALA A 14 -46.13 32.87 79.95
CA ALA A 14 -44.89 33.28 80.60
C ALA A 14 -43.64 32.90 79.80
N LEU A 15 -43.63 31.76 79.11
CA LEU A 15 -42.53 31.34 78.23
C LEU A 15 -42.44 32.22 76.96
N TYR A 16 -43.59 32.60 76.40
CA TYR A 16 -43.65 33.52 75.26
C TYR A 16 -43.21 34.93 75.66
N ASP A 17 -43.67 35.43 76.83
CA ASP A 17 -43.30 36.76 77.34
C ASP A 17 -41.84 36.83 77.84
N MET A 18 -41.28 35.75 78.39
CA MET A 18 -39.92 35.75 78.93
C MET A 18 -38.84 35.27 77.94
N MET A 19 -39.17 34.39 76.99
CA MET A 19 -38.18 33.75 76.09
C MET A 19 -38.67 33.58 74.64
N GLY A 20 -39.72 34.29 74.21
CA GLY A 20 -40.21 34.24 72.82
C GLY A 20 -40.74 32.87 72.37
N GLY A 21 -41.01 31.96 73.31
CA GLY A 21 -41.64 30.65 73.03
C GLY A 21 -40.69 29.51 72.65
N VAL A 22 -39.36 29.64 72.77
CA VAL A 22 -38.39 28.57 72.48
C VAL A 22 -37.45 28.35 73.68
N LEU A 23 -37.28 27.09 74.11
CA LEU A 23 -36.47 26.72 75.29
C LEU A 23 -34.96 26.61 75.00
N GLU A 24 -34.57 26.31 73.75
CA GLU A 24 -33.18 26.18 73.31
C GLU A 24 -32.98 27.00 72.04
N ILE A 25 -32.15 28.05 72.10
CA ILE A 25 -31.79 28.86 70.93
C ILE A 25 -30.90 27.98 70.05
N LYS A 26 -31.41 27.48 68.92
CA LYS A 26 -30.57 26.79 67.94
C LYS A 26 -29.71 27.83 67.24
N LYS A 27 -28.47 27.49 66.86
CA LYS A 27 -27.59 28.43 66.10
C LYS A 27 -28.22 28.89 64.77
N GLU A 28 -29.16 28.11 64.24
CA GLU A 28 -29.99 28.45 63.07
C GLU A 28 -30.97 29.60 63.33
N ASP A 29 -31.34 29.86 64.59
CA ASP A 29 -32.27 30.92 64.95
C ASP A 29 -31.62 32.31 64.83
N ILE A 30 -30.28 32.41 64.87
CA ILE A 30 -29.51 33.64 64.60
C ILE A 30 -29.77 34.16 63.17
N LEU A 31 -30.09 33.27 62.23
CA LEU A 31 -30.46 33.63 60.87
C LEU A 31 -31.89 34.19 60.75
N LYS A 32 -32.76 33.90 61.73
CA LYS A 32 -34.18 34.32 61.75
C LYS A 32 -34.43 35.57 62.60
N ILE A 33 -33.49 35.95 63.47
CA ILE A 33 -33.59 37.17 64.27
C ILE A 33 -33.36 38.38 63.36
N GLU A 34 -34.41 39.13 63.08
CA GLU A 34 -34.35 40.46 62.46
C GLU A 34 -34.53 41.52 63.54
N ILE A 35 -33.57 42.44 63.67
CA ILE A 35 -33.71 43.56 64.60
C ILE A 35 -34.53 44.63 63.88
N PRO A 36 -35.77 44.91 64.32
CA PRO A 36 -36.65 45.86 63.64
C PRO A 36 -36.05 47.27 63.69
N PRO A 37 -36.14 48.05 62.60
CA PRO A 37 -35.62 49.40 62.58
C PRO A 37 -36.37 50.26 63.60
N PRO A 38 -35.67 51.16 64.32
CA PRO A 38 -36.33 52.09 65.23
C PRO A 38 -37.37 52.94 64.48
N PRO A 39 -38.55 53.21 65.07
CA PRO A 39 -39.68 53.84 64.37
C PRO A 39 -39.43 55.27 63.87
N PHE A 40 -38.36 55.93 64.33
CA PHE A 40 -37.97 57.28 63.92
C PHE A 40 -37.08 57.32 62.67
N VAL A 41 -36.60 56.17 62.17
CA VAL A 41 -35.78 56.05 60.94
C VAL A 41 -36.55 56.49 59.68
N SER A 42 -37.88 56.57 59.77
CA SER A 42 -38.77 57.11 58.72
C SER A 42 -38.67 58.64 58.55
N LYS A 43 -38.02 59.35 59.49
CA LYS A 43 -37.84 60.81 59.46
C LYS A 43 -36.39 61.18 59.07
N PRO A 44 -36.15 62.30 58.35
CA PRO A 44 -34.81 62.70 57.92
C PRO A 44 -33.82 62.91 59.09
N ASP A 45 -32.57 62.45 58.94
CA ASP A 45 -31.48 62.44 59.93
C ASP A 45 -31.19 63.80 60.60
N THR A 46 -31.60 64.90 59.96
CA THR A 46 -31.42 66.27 60.45
C THR A 46 -32.33 66.63 61.63
N LEU A 47 -33.40 65.87 61.87
CA LEU A 47 -34.41 66.14 62.91
C LEU A 47 -34.27 65.24 64.14
N TRP A 48 -33.23 64.42 64.21
CA TRP A 48 -33.06 63.47 65.32
C TRP A 48 -32.50 64.17 66.56
N ASN A 49 -33.14 63.96 67.71
CA ASN A 49 -32.61 64.38 69.01
C ASN A 49 -31.35 63.59 69.39
N GLU A 50 -30.52 64.11 70.31
CA GLU A 50 -29.28 63.42 70.72
C GLU A 50 -29.51 62.02 71.30
N GLU A 51 -30.66 61.79 71.95
CA GLU A 51 -31.08 60.48 72.45
C GLU A 51 -31.49 59.53 71.30
N GLU A 52 -32.13 60.03 70.25
CA GLU A 52 -32.50 59.26 69.05
C GLU A 52 -31.25 58.89 68.22
N LYS A 53 -30.26 59.78 68.14
CA LYS A 53 -28.95 59.50 67.53
C LYS A 53 -28.17 58.43 68.31
N LYS A 54 -28.24 58.43 69.64
CA LYS A 54 -27.65 57.35 70.47
C LYS A 54 -28.38 56.02 70.27
N GLY A 55 -29.72 56.04 70.25
CA GLY A 55 -30.54 54.85 70.00
C GLY A 55 -30.29 54.22 68.62
N PHE A 56 -30.08 55.03 67.58
CA PHE A 56 -29.73 54.53 66.25
C PHE A 56 -28.31 53.93 66.20
N LYS A 57 -27.32 54.54 66.87
CA LYS A 57 -25.97 53.97 66.99
C LYS A 57 -25.96 52.63 67.72
N GLU A 58 -26.79 52.47 68.76
CA GLU A 58 -26.97 51.20 69.45
C GLU A 58 -27.68 50.16 68.57
N TYR A 59 -28.68 50.57 67.78
CA TYR A 59 -29.31 49.72 66.77
C TYR A 59 -28.30 49.25 65.71
N GLU A 60 -27.52 50.15 65.12
CA GLU A 60 -26.47 49.80 64.16
C GLU A 60 -25.43 48.86 64.76
N LYS A 61 -25.04 49.08 66.02
CA LYS A 61 -24.10 48.21 66.73
C LYS A 61 -24.67 46.79 66.88
N LYS A 62 -25.93 46.66 67.30
CA LYS A 62 -26.61 45.36 67.42
C LYS A 62 -26.80 44.66 66.07
N VAL A 63 -27.10 45.41 65.00
CA VAL A 63 -27.19 44.86 63.64
C VAL A 63 -25.83 44.40 63.13
N LYS A 64 -24.75 45.15 63.41
CA LYS A 64 -23.38 44.74 63.08
C LYS A 64 -22.96 43.49 63.84
N GLU A 65 -23.19 43.44 65.15
CA GLU A 65 -22.90 42.27 65.99
C GLU A 65 -23.67 41.03 65.49
N LEU A 66 -24.96 41.16 65.17
CA LEU A 66 -25.77 40.08 64.63
C LEU A 66 -25.27 39.61 63.26
N ASN A 67 -24.88 40.53 62.37
CA ASN A 67 -24.29 40.19 61.08
C ASN A 67 -22.92 39.50 61.23
N GLU A 68 -22.10 39.92 62.18
CA GLU A 68 -20.82 39.25 62.49
C GLU A 68 -21.05 37.83 63.02
N GLU A 69 -22.07 37.60 63.86
CA GLU A 69 -22.46 36.27 64.33
C GLU A 69 -22.98 35.39 63.19
N ARG A 70 -23.81 35.94 62.28
CA ARG A 70 -24.25 35.25 61.06
C ARG A 70 -23.08 34.88 60.15
N GLU A 71 -22.09 35.76 59.98
CA GLU A 71 -20.88 35.50 59.21
C GLU A 71 -20.03 34.40 59.86
N LYS A 72 -19.84 34.45 61.18
CA LYS A 72 -19.12 33.41 61.93
C LYS A 72 -19.80 32.05 61.76
N TYR A 73 -21.13 32.02 61.88
CA TYR A 73 -21.91 30.80 61.68
C TYR A 73 -21.83 30.28 60.23
N ARG A 74 -21.93 31.17 59.22
CA ARG A 74 -21.72 30.81 57.81
C ARG A 74 -20.34 30.18 57.59
N LYS A 75 -19.28 30.79 58.12
CA LYS A 75 -17.91 30.27 58.01
C LYS A 75 -17.77 28.90 58.67
N THR A 76 -18.39 28.67 59.83
CA THR A 76 -18.40 27.33 60.44
C THR A 76 -19.08 26.30 59.54
N LEU A 77 -20.25 26.63 58.96
CA LEU A 77 -20.97 25.75 58.03
C LEU A 77 -20.16 25.49 56.75
N GLU A 78 -19.51 26.52 56.18
CA GLU A 78 -18.63 26.37 55.02
C GLU A 78 -17.44 25.45 55.32
N THR A 79 -16.85 25.54 56.52
CA THR A 79 -15.75 24.65 56.90
C THR A 79 -16.22 23.22 57.13
N GLU A 80 -17.40 23.03 57.72
CA GLU A 80 -18.01 21.70 57.89
C GLU A 80 -18.36 21.09 56.54
N LEU A 81 -18.94 21.87 55.63
CA LEU A 81 -19.23 21.46 54.27
C LEU A 81 -17.96 21.03 53.54
N LYS A 82 -16.88 21.82 53.60
CA LYS A 82 -15.59 21.45 52.98
C LYS A 82 -15.01 20.17 53.58
N LYS A 83 -15.05 20.02 54.91
CA LYS A 83 -14.59 18.79 55.59
C LYS A 83 -15.41 17.57 55.14
N LEU A 84 -16.73 17.71 55.05
CA LEU A 84 -17.62 16.65 54.57
C LEU A 84 -17.33 16.32 53.09
N GLN A 85 -17.12 17.32 52.24
CA GLN A 85 -16.75 17.11 50.84
C GLN A 85 -15.44 16.35 50.69
N THR A 86 -14.39 16.74 51.42
CA THR A 86 -13.11 16.03 51.41
C THR A 86 -13.25 14.60 51.93
N SER A 87 -13.99 14.40 53.04
CA SER A 87 -14.25 13.07 53.60
C SER A 87 -15.03 12.18 52.62
N ILE A 88 -16.03 12.71 51.91
CA ILE A 88 -16.76 11.99 50.87
C ILE A 88 -15.79 11.60 49.74
N GLN A 89 -14.98 12.53 49.24
CA GLN A 89 -14.04 12.27 48.16
C GLN A 89 -13.02 11.19 48.53
N GLU A 90 -12.44 11.26 49.73
CA GLU A 90 -11.51 10.25 50.25
C GLU A 90 -12.20 8.88 50.37
N THR A 91 -13.43 8.85 50.90
CA THR A 91 -14.19 7.59 51.05
C THR A 91 -14.53 6.99 49.69
N THR A 92 -14.93 7.80 48.72
CA THR A 92 -15.19 7.37 47.34
C THR A 92 -13.93 6.83 46.69
N GLN A 93 -12.79 7.51 46.82
CA GLN A 93 -11.52 7.01 46.26
C GLN A 93 -11.11 5.67 46.89
N ILE A 94 -11.22 5.54 48.21
CA ILE A 94 -10.90 4.28 48.91
C ILE A 94 -11.83 3.16 48.41
N PHE A 95 -13.12 3.46 48.24
CA PHE A 95 -14.07 2.50 47.70
C PHE A 95 -13.70 2.08 46.27
N ASP A 96 -13.46 3.03 45.37
CA ASP A 96 -13.09 2.75 43.98
C ASP A 96 -11.79 1.94 43.88
N ASP A 97 -10.81 2.24 44.73
CA ASP A 97 -9.56 1.47 44.83
C ASP A 97 -9.83 0.04 45.34
N THR A 98 -10.75 -0.14 46.30
CA THR A 98 -11.13 -1.50 46.75
C THR A 98 -11.85 -2.28 45.67
N VAL A 99 -12.77 -1.64 44.93
CA VAL A 99 -13.49 -2.25 43.81
C VAL A 99 -12.53 -2.63 42.71
N SER A 100 -11.58 -1.77 42.37
CA SER A 100 -10.54 -2.04 41.37
C SER A 100 -9.68 -3.24 41.76
N ARG A 101 -9.23 -3.32 43.01
CA ARG A 101 -8.48 -4.49 43.52
C ARG A 101 -9.31 -5.77 43.50
N LEU A 102 -10.59 -5.69 43.86
CA LEU A 102 -11.50 -6.83 43.81
C LEU A 102 -11.73 -7.28 42.36
N PHE A 103 -11.88 -6.34 41.43
CA PHE A 103 -12.02 -6.62 40.01
C PHE A 103 -10.77 -7.30 39.44
N GLU A 104 -9.57 -6.79 39.73
CA GLU A 104 -8.32 -7.43 39.34
C GLU A 104 -8.20 -8.86 39.90
N ARG A 105 -8.60 -9.06 41.16
CA ARG A 105 -8.61 -10.38 41.79
C ARG A 105 -9.61 -11.31 41.11
N LYS A 106 -10.81 -10.81 40.79
CA LYS A 106 -11.83 -11.56 40.04
C LYS A 106 -11.29 -12.02 38.69
N VAL A 107 -10.74 -11.10 37.89
CA VAL A 107 -10.19 -11.41 36.56
C VAL A 107 -9.07 -12.44 36.66
N LYS A 108 -8.15 -12.31 37.63
CA LYS A 108 -7.08 -13.29 37.84
C LYS A 108 -7.62 -14.66 38.25
N SER A 109 -8.63 -14.70 39.11
CA SER A 109 -9.29 -15.95 39.52
C SER A 109 -10.02 -16.61 38.35
N GLU A 110 -10.79 -15.86 37.57
CA GLU A 110 -11.48 -16.35 36.37
C GLU A 110 -10.48 -16.87 35.33
N MET A 111 -9.37 -16.16 35.10
CA MET A 111 -8.30 -16.61 34.20
C MET A 111 -7.75 -17.99 34.60
N VAL A 112 -7.49 -18.21 35.89
CA VAL A 112 -7.00 -19.51 36.39
C VAL A 112 -8.07 -20.59 36.27
N ILE A 113 -9.34 -20.27 36.57
CA ILE A 113 -10.45 -21.21 36.41
C ILE A 113 -10.56 -21.64 34.95
N TYR A 114 -10.60 -20.71 34.01
CA TYR A 114 -10.69 -21.03 32.58
C TYR A 114 -9.47 -21.80 32.07
N GLN A 115 -8.29 -21.52 32.61
CA GLN A 115 -7.08 -22.29 32.30
C GLN A 115 -7.22 -23.75 32.74
N GLU A 116 -7.64 -24.00 33.98
CA GLU A 116 -7.83 -25.36 34.48
C GLU A 116 -9.00 -26.07 33.79
N GLU A 117 -10.09 -25.37 33.48
CA GLU A 117 -11.21 -25.92 32.69
C GLU A 117 -10.76 -26.34 31.29
N LEU A 118 -9.96 -25.52 30.60
CA LEU A 118 -9.40 -25.88 29.30
C LEU A 118 -8.48 -27.09 29.41
N LYS A 119 -7.64 -27.15 30.44
CA LYS A 119 -6.77 -28.30 30.69
C LYS A 119 -7.57 -29.58 30.95
N ILE A 120 -8.63 -29.50 31.75
CA ILE A 120 -9.54 -30.63 32.00
C ILE A 120 -10.18 -31.07 30.69
N ASN A 121 -10.67 -30.14 29.86
CA ASN A 121 -11.28 -30.47 28.57
C ASN A 121 -10.28 -31.15 27.62
N ASN A 122 -9.05 -30.64 27.54
CA ASN A 122 -7.99 -31.25 26.71
C ASN A 122 -7.62 -32.65 27.20
N LEU A 123 -7.54 -32.86 28.52
CA LEU A 123 -7.29 -34.19 29.10
C LEU A 123 -8.46 -35.13 28.84
N LEU A 124 -9.71 -34.66 28.99
CA LEU A 124 -10.90 -35.46 28.70
C LEU A 124 -10.93 -35.87 27.22
N TYR A 125 -10.64 -34.94 26.31
CA TYR A 125 -10.50 -35.24 24.89
C TYR A 125 -9.39 -36.26 24.62
N SER A 126 -8.25 -36.12 25.30
CA SER A 126 -7.15 -37.08 25.17
C SER A 126 -7.53 -38.48 25.66
N LEU A 127 -8.25 -38.57 26.79
CA LEU A 127 -8.76 -39.84 27.30
C LEU A 127 -9.78 -40.47 26.36
N LEU A 128 -10.70 -39.68 25.80
CA LEU A 128 -11.68 -40.15 24.83
C LEU A 128 -10.99 -40.74 23.59
N LEU A 129 -9.98 -40.05 23.06
CA LEU A 129 -9.19 -40.55 21.94
C LEU A 129 -8.44 -41.86 22.29
N ASP A 130 -7.85 -41.97 23.48
CA ASP A 130 -7.19 -43.21 23.91
C ASP A 130 -8.19 -44.39 24.06
N GLU A 131 -9.40 -44.11 24.54
CA GLU A 131 -10.51 -45.09 24.56
C GLU A 131 -10.94 -45.50 23.15
N GLU A 132 -11.08 -44.56 22.20
CA GLU A 132 -11.37 -44.85 20.80
C GLU A 132 -10.28 -45.70 20.14
N LEU A 133 -9.01 -45.37 20.36
CA LEU A 133 -7.87 -46.15 19.86
C LEU A 133 -7.85 -47.55 20.48
N SER A 134 -8.09 -47.66 21.79
CA SER A 134 -8.09 -48.94 22.51
C SER A 134 -9.27 -49.84 22.12
N THR A 135 -10.46 -49.27 21.88
CA THR A 135 -11.62 -50.02 21.38
C THR A 135 -11.40 -50.50 19.95
N ARG A 136 -10.79 -49.67 19.09
CA ARG A 136 -10.40 -50.07 17.73
C ARG A 136 -9.34 -51.18 17.76
N GLU A 137 -8.35 -51.09 18.64
CA GLU A 137 -7.31 -52.11 18.83
C GLU A 137 -7.93 -53.45 19.27
N ALA A 138 -8.85 -53.42 20.23
CA ALA A 138 -9.59 -54.60 20.68
C ALA A 138 -10.45 -55.20 19.55
N GLY A 139 -11.10 -54.37 18.75
CA GLY A 139 -11.87 -54.78 17.58
C GLY A 139 -11.00 -55.49 16.53
N LEU A 140 -9.87 -54.91 16.16
CA LEU A 140 -8.91 -55.52 15.23
C LEU A 140 -8.36 -56.85 15.75
N ASN A 141 -8.02 -56.93 17.04
CA ASN A 141 -7.59 -58.18 17.67
C ASN A 141 -8.68 -59.27 17.58
N HIS A 142 -9.93 -58.90 17.84
CA HIS A 142 -11.05 -59.84 17.71
C HIS A 142 -11.23 -60.34 16.27
N PHE A 143 -11.17 -59.44 15.28
CA PHE A 143 -11.23 -59.82 13.87
C PHE A 143 -10.06 -60.70 13.45
N LEU A 144 -8.85 -60.38 13.91
CA LEU A 144 -7.65 -61.16 13.64
C LEU A 144 -7.77 -62.59 14.18
N ASP A 145 -8.24 -62.74 15.42
CA ASP A 145 -8.45 -64.06 16.04
C ASP A 145 -9.53 -64.87 15.32
N LYS A 146 -10.62 -64.22 14.89
CA LYS A 146 -11.65 -64.86 14.06
C LYS A 146 -11.05 -65.35 12.73
N LYS A 147 -10.29 -64.50 12.04
CA LYS A 147 -9.64 -64.86 10.77
C LYS A 147 -8.59 -65.95 10.92
N ARG A 148 -7.83 -65.97 12.02
CA ARG A 148 -6.89 -67.06 12.35
C ARG A 148 -7.60 -68.39 12.55
N LYS A 149 -8.76 -68.41 13.23
CA LYS A 149 -9.59 -69.62 13.36
C LYS A 149 -10.13 -70.09 12.01
N GLU A 150 -10.64 -69.16 11.19
CA GLU A 150 -11.08 -69.47 9.82
C GLU A 150 -9.93 -70.06 9.00
N LYS A 151 -8.72 -69.50 9.10
CA LYS A 151 -7.52 -69.97 8.40
C LYS A 151 -7.12 -71.39 8.78
N LEU A 152 -7.18 -71.74 10.07
CA LEU A 152 -6.91 -73.11 10.51
C LEU A 152 -7.92 -74.08 9.89
N SER A 153 -9.21 -73.74 9.91
CA SER A 153 -10.26 -74.57 9.33
C SER A 153 -10.12 -74.74 7.81
N THR A 154 -9.77 -73.67 7.07
CA THR A 154 -9.56 -73.76 5.62
C THR A 154 -8.29 -74.52 5.26
N ALA A 155 -7.21 -74.35 6.02
CA ALA A 155 -5.97 -75.10 5.82
C ALA A 155 -6.17 -76.61 6.02
N GLU A 156 -6.90 -77.01 7.07
CA GLU A 156 -7.30 -78.40 7.31
C GLU A 156 -8.15 -78.95 6.15
N ALA A 157 -9.15 -78.18 5.69
CA ALA A 157 -9.98 -78.59 4.56
C ALA A 157 -9.17 -78.77 3.27
N VAL A 158 -8.22 -77.87 2.99
CA VAL A 158 -7.29 -77.99 1.85
C VAL A 158 -6.44 -79.25 1.97
N GLN A 159 -5.92 -79.56 3.17
CA GLN A 159 -5.11 -80.76 3.41
C GLN A 159 -5.91 -82.05 3.16
N VAL A 160 -7.16 -82.11 3.66
CA VAL A 160 -8.05 -83.26 3.46
C VAL A 160 -8.36 -83.46 1.97
N VAL A 161 -8.75 -82.39 1.26
CA VAL A 161 -9.08 -82.47 -0.17
C VAL A 161 -7.85 -82.86 -0.97
N ARG A 162 -6.67 -82.29 -0.65
CA ARG A 162 -5.40 -82.65 -1.30
C ARG A 162 -5.11 -84.14 -1.16
N GLY A 163 -5.23 -84.70 0.05
CA GLY A 163 -5.07 -86.13 0.27
C GLY A 163 -6.03 -86.98 -0.56
N GLN A 164 -7.30 -86.55 -0.72
CA GLN A 164 -8.27 -87.23 -1.59
C GLN A 164 -7.90 -87.15 -3.07
N VAL A 165 -7.42 -85.99 -3.55
CA VAL A 165 -6.96 -85.83 -4.93
C VAL A 165 -5.74 -86.70 -5.20
N ASP A 166 -4.78 -86.73 -4.28
CA ASP A 166 -3.54 -87.52 -4.43
C ASP A 166 -3.84 -89.02 -4.44
N ALA A 167 -4.71 -89.50 -3.53
CA ALA A 167 -5.16 -90.89 -3.54
C ALA A 167 -5.91 -91.24 -4.84
N TYR A 168 -6.80 -90.36 -5.33
CA TYR A 168 -7.52 -90.59 -6.58
C TYR A 168 -6.57 -90.60 -7.79
N ARG A 169 -5.57 -89.71 -7.80
CA ARG A 169 -4.51 -89.65 -8.80
C ARG A 169 -3.73 -90.95 -8.86
N GLU A 170 -3.33 -91.52 -7.73
CA GLU A 170 -2.66 -92.83 -7.67
C GLU A 170 -3.52 -93.92 -8.34
N THR A 171 -4.83 -93.95 -8.04
CA THR A 171 -5.72 -94.93 -8.69
C THR A 171 -5.90 -94.70 -10.20
N TYR A 172 -5.78 -93.46 -10.66
CA TYR A 172 -5.81 -93.12 -12.08
C TYR A 172 -4.51 -93.53 -12.76
N ASP A 173 -3.36 -93.24 -12.14
CA ASP A 173 -2.03 -93.56 -12.69
C ASP A 173 -1.84 -95.07 -12.80
N ASN A 174 -2.31 -95.86 -11.81
CA ASN A 174 -2.31 -97.32 -11.86
C ASN A 174 -3.15 -97.85 -13.04
N LEU A 175 -4.38 -97.35 -13.22
CA LEU A 175 -5.23 -97.75 -14.36
C LEU A 175 -4.64 -97.32 -15.71
N ALA A 176 -4.06 -96.13 -15.78
CA ALA A 176 -3.38 -95.67 -16.99
C ALA A 176 -2.12 -96.50 -17.30
N ALA A 177 -1.44 -97.04 -16.28
CA ALA A 177 -0.32 -97.96 -16.44
C ALA A 177 -0.80 -99.34 -16.91
N GLU A 178 -1.87 -99.89 -16.33
CA GLU A 178 -2.51 -101.14 -16.76
C GLU A 178 -2.97 -101.06 -18.23
N ASP A 179 -3.61 -99.95 -18.61
CA ASP A 179 -4.03 -99.69 -20.00
C ASP A 179 -2.83 -99.70 -20.97
N LYS A 180 -1.70 -99.09 -20.57
CA LYS A 180 -0.45 -99.13 -21.35
C LYS A 180 0.14 -100.54 -21.43
N ILE A 181 -0.01 -101.36 -20.37
CA ILE A 181 0.43 -102.75 -20.36
C ILE A 181 -0.39 -103.58 -21.35
N LEU A 182 -1.73 -103.40 -21.42
CA LEU A 182 -2.57 -104.08 -22.41
C LEU A 182 -2.10 -103.81 -23.84
N GLU A 183 -1.75 -102.55 -24.16
CA GLU A 183 -1.26 -102.19 -25.49
C GLU A 183 0.12 -102.81 -25.81
N ARG A 184 1.03 -102.86 -24.84
CA ARG A 184 2.36 -103.48 -24.99
C ARG A 184 2.28 -105.02 -25.02
N GLY A 185 1.31 -105.58 -24.30
CA GLY A 185 1.08 -107.02 -24.15
C GLY A 185 0.43 -107.67 -25.38
N PHE A 186 -0.29 -106.89 -26.20
CA PHE A 186 -1.02 -107.38 -27.37
C PHE A 186 -0.18 -108.32 -28.27
N LYS A 187 1.04 -107.92 -28.65
CA LYS A 187 1.89 -108.75 -29.51
C LYS A 187 2.33 -110.07 -28.87
N LYS A 188 2.38 -110.14 -27.54
CA LYS A 188 2.73 -111.37 -26.81
C LYS A 188 1.54 -112.34 -26.75
N GLU A 189 0.33 -111.81 -26.64
CA GLU A 189 -0.93 -112.56 -26.56
C GLU A 189 -1.28 -113.32 -27.86
N PHE A 190 -0.80 -112.83 -29.01
CA PHE A 190 -0.99 -113.47 -30.33
C PHE A 190 0.30 -114.06 -30.90
N SER A 191 1.22 -114.51 -30.04
CA SER A 191 2.51 -115.09 -30.46
C SER A 191 2.40 -116.44 -31.19
N ASP A 192 1.24 -117.08 -31.09
CA ASP A 192 0.82 -118.30 -31.80
C ASP A 192 0.34 -118.05 -33.25
N VAL A 193 0.17 -116.78 -33.65
CA VAL A 193 -0.30 -116.36 -34.99
C VAL A 193 0.88 -115.90 -35.86
N PRO A 194 0.87 -116.14 -37.20
CA PRO A 194 1.96 -115.66 -38.07
C PRO A 194 2.15 -114.14 -38.00
N VAL A 195 3.43 -113.70 -38.02
CA VAL A 195 3.85 -112.31 -37.76
C VAL A 195 3.10 -111.27 -38.63
N HIS A 196 2.88 -111.57 -39.92
CA HIS A 196 2.16 -110.68 -40.82
C HIS A 196 0.69 -110.44 -40.39
N HIS A 197 0.01 -111.48 -39.89
CA HIS A 197 -1.34 -111.36 -39.35
C HIS A 197 -1.34 -110.62 -38.00
N VAL A 198 -0.34 -110.82 -37.13
CA VAL A 198 -0.21 -110.09 -35.85
C VAL A 198 -0.06 -108.58 -36.07
N ASP A 199 0.78 -108.16 -37.03
CA ASP A 199 0.95 -106.74 -37.35
C ASP A 199 -0.29 -106.12 -38.00
N HIS A 200 -1.02 -106.89 -38.82
CA HIS A 200 -2.31 -106.46 -39.37
C HIS A 200 -3.37 -106.30 -38.27
N LEU A 201 -3.51 -107.29 -37.38
CA LEU A 201 -4.40 -107.24 -36.23
C LEU A 201 -4.03 -106.09 -35.29
N PHE A 202 -2.74 -105.80 -35.07
CA PHE A 202 -2.33 -104.67 -34.23
C PHE A 202 -2.75 -103.30 -34.81
N LYS A 203 -2.75 -103.15 -36.14
CA LYS A 203 -3.30 -101.93 -36.80
C LYS A 203 -4.81 -101.81 -36.57
N LEU A 204 -5.56 -102.92 -36.65
CA LEU A 204 -6.98 -102.97 -36.34
C LEU A 204 -7.26 -102.74 -34.83
N TYR A 205 -6.38 -103.23 -33.97
CA TYR A 205 -6.43 -103.03 -32.51
C TYR A 205 -6.28 -101.57 -32.11
N LYS A 206 -5.48 -100.79 -32.86
CA LYS A 206 -5.31 -99.34 -32.65
C LYS A 206 -6.41 -98.50 -33.29
N ARG A 207 -7.14 -99.06 -34.26
CA ARG A 207 -8.24 -98.37 -34.92
C ARG A 207 -9.38 -98.17 -33.92
N ARG A 208 -9.89 -96.94 -33.84
CA ARG A 208 -11.06 -96.58 -33.02
C ARG A 208 -12.21 -96.13 -33.93
N PRO A 209 -13.47 -96.35 -33.53
CA PRO A 209 -14.60 -95.75 -34.23
C PRO A 209 -14.43 -94.23 -34.34
N ARG A 210 -14.74 -93.66 -35.51
CA ARG A 210 -14.73 -92.20 -35.66
C ARG A 210 -15.80 -91.62 -34.74
N ALA A 211 -15.42 -90.70 -33.86
CA ALA A 211 -16.38 -90.01 -33.02
C ALA A 211 -17.39 -89.28 -33.92
N GLN A 212 -18.64 -89.78 -33.98
CA GLN A 212 -19.73 -88.99 -34.54
C GLN A 212 -19.85 -87.74 -33.67
N LYS A 213 -19.71 -86.57 -34.27
CA LYS A 213 -19.98 -85.29 -33.61
C LYS A 213 -21.47 -85.27 -33.27
N ILE A 214 -21.84 -85.79 -32.11
CA ILE A 214 -23.16 -85.53 -31.53
C ILE A 214 -23.21 -84.01 -31.35
N LYS A 215 -23.96 -83.33 -32.21
CA LYS A 215 -24.27 -81.91 -32.05
C LYS A 215 -25.02 -81.77 -30.73
N MET A 216 -24.31 -81.47 -29.66
CA MET A 216 -24.93 -80.99 -28.44
C MET A 216 -25.59 -79.66 -28.77
N HIS A 217 -26.92 -79.66 -28.80
CA HIS A 217 -27.73 -78.46 -28.89
C HIS A 217 -27.50 -77.65 -27.59
N LEU A 218 -26.62 -76.66 -27.66
CA LEU A 218 -26.32 -75.72 -26.59
C LEU A 218 -27.43 -74.66 -26.47
N ASP A 219 -28.67 -75.10 -26.24
CA ASP A 219 -29.72 -74.18 -25.78
C ASP A 219 -29.99 -74.48 -24.31
N THR A 220 -29.26 -73.82 -23.40
CA THR A 220 -29.91 -73.35 -22.16
C THR A 220 -29.05 -72.30 -21.46
N ALA A 221 -29.47 -71.04 -21.59
CA ALA A 221 -29.09 -69.93 -20.72
C ALA A 221 -29.85 -69.98 -19.37
N ASN A 222 -30.06 -71.19 -18.80
CA ASN A 222 -30.76 -71.37 -17.53
C ASN A 222 -29.85 -72.09 -16.52
N PRO A 223 -29.41 -71.42 -15.43
CA PRO A 223 -28.58 -72.02 -14.38
C PRO A 223 -29.28 -73.15 -13.60
N TYR A 224 -30.60 -73.29 -13.73
CA TYR A 224 -31.44 -74.23 -12.97
C TYR A 224 -32.24 -75.23 -13.84
N GLY A 225 -31.98 -75.30 -15.15
CA GLY A 225 -32.63 -76.30 -16.01
C GLY A 225 -32.12 -77.71 -15.74
N ASP A 226 -32.99 -78.72 -15.87
CA ASP A 226 -32.62 -80.15 -15.85
C ASP A 226 -31.65 -80.44 -17.00
N ARG A 227 -30.35 -80.26 -16.72
CA ARG A 227 -29.29 -80.76 -17.58
C ARG A 227 -29.51 -82.27 -17.70
N PRO A 228 -29.51 -82.87 -18.91
CA PRO A 228 -29.31 -84.31 -19.01
C PRO A 228 -28.02 -84.59 -18.25
N GLY A 229 -28.12 -85.25 -17.10
CA GLY A 229 -26.97 -85.41 -16.20
C GLY A 229 -25.79 -85.93 -17.00
N SER A 230 -24.59 -85.43 -16.74
CA SER A 230 -23.34 -85.87 -17.40
C SER A 230 -23.23 -87.40 -17.47
N ALA A 231 -23.79 -88.11 -16.49
CA ALA A 231 -23.94 -89.55 -16.45
C ALA A 231 -24.84 -90.16 -17.56
N ARG A 232 -25.95 -89.51 -17.94
CA ARG A 232 -26.84 -89.96 -19.02
C ARG A 232 -26.20 -89.75 -20.39
N ALA A 233 -25.63 -88.57 -20.63
CA ALA A 233 -24.89 -88.28 -21.86
C ALA A 233 -23.68 -89.21 -22.04
N TYR A 234 -22.96 -89.54 -20.97
CA TYR A 234 -21.88 -90.53 -20.99
C TYR A 234 -22.39 -91.94 -21.33
N LYS A 235 -23.49 -92.38 -20.71
CA LYS A 235 -24.09 -93.70 -21.00
C LYS A 235 -24.50 -93.82 -22.47
N GLU A 236 -25.12 -92.77 -23.02
CA GLU A 236 -25.51 -92.72 -24.42
C GLU A 236 -24.28 -92.71 -25.34
N ALA A 237 -23.25 -91.91 -25.04
CA ALA A 237 -22.00 -91.90 -25.79
C ALA A 237 -21.24 -93.24 -25.74
N LEU A 238 -21.23 -93.91 -24.58
CA LEU A 238 -20.64 -95.24 -24.41
C LEU A 238 -21.41 -96.30 -25.20
N ALA A 239 -22.75 -96.26 -25.17
CA ALA A 239 -23.58 -97.17 -25.96
C ALA A 239 -23.37 -97.01 -27.47
N HIS A 240 -23.26 -95.76 -27.95
CA HIS A 240 -22.90 -95.48 -29.34
C HIS A 240 -21.51 -95.98 -29.71
N LEU A 241 -20.53 -95.83 -28.80
CA LEU A 241 -19.18 -96.36 -29.01
C LEU A 241 -19.18 -97.88 -29.08
N MET A 242 -19.87 -98.57 -28.16
CA MET A 242 -19.95 -100.04 -28.14
C MET A 242 -20.62 -100.58 -29.39
N LYS A 243 -21.72 -99.96 -29.85
CA LYS A 243 -22.36 -100.33 -31.11
C LYS A 243 -21.42 -100.19 -32.31
N ALA A 244 -20.62 -99.14 -32.36
CA ALA A 244 -19.63 -98.97 -33.44
C ALA A 244 -18.45 -99.94 -33.33
N ILE A 245 -18.18 -100.52 -32.14
CA ILE A 245 -17.23 -101.62 -31.98
C ILE A 245 -17.84 -102.93 -32.48
N ASP A 246 -19.11 -103.19 -32.18
CA ASP A 246 -19.84 -104.36 -32.70
C ASP A 246 -19.80 -104.39 -34.23
N GLU A 247 -20.05 -103.26 -34.89
CA GLU A 247 -19.94 -103.12 -36.36
C GLU A 247 -18.52 -103.39 -36.90
N MET A 248 -17.48 -103.08 -36.13
CA MET A 248 -16.08 -103.38 -36.52
C MET A 248 -15.67 -104.82 -36.20
N ASP A 249 -16.30 -105.48 -35.23
CA ASP A 249 -16.02 -106.87 -34.80
C ASP A 249 -16.72 -107.88 -35.72
N ASP A 250 -17.61 -107.41 -36.60
CA ASP A 250 -18.34 -108.25 -37.55
C ASP A 250 -17.38 -109.17 -38.35
N PRO A 251 -17.68 -110.47 -38.49
CA PRO A 251 -16.85 -111.43 -39.23
C PRO A 251 -16.52 -111.01 -40.67
N GLU A 252 -17.34 -110.15 -41.30
CA GLU A 252 -17.05 -109.58 -42.63
C GLU A 252 -15.76 -108.73 -42.65
N ASN A 253 -15.33 -108.21 -41.50
CA ASN A 253 -14.11 -107.41 -41.35
C ASN A 253 -12.86 -108.25 -41.01
N MET A 254 -12.98 -109.57 -40.94
CA MET A 254 -11.89 -110.48 -40.61
C MET A 254 -10.87 -110.57 -41.77
N PRO A 255 -9.56 -110.51 -41.51
CA PRO A 255 -8.53 -110.66 -42.55
C PRO A 255 -8.61 -112.03 -43.25
N GLU A 256 -8.47 -112.05 -44.57
CA GLU A 256 -8.44 -113.29 -45.37
C GLU A 256 -7.35 -114.25 -44.87
N GLY A 257 -7.73 -115.49 -44.57
CA GLY A 257 -6.80 -116.54 -44.08
C GLY A 257 -6.62 -116.62 -42.56
N LEU A 258 -7.37 -115.84 -41.78
CA LEU A 258 -7.38 -115.94 -40.31
C LEU A 258 -8.49 -116.91 -39.83
N ASP A 259 -8.17 -117.73 -38.82
CA ASP A 259 -9.16 -118.63 -38.20
C ASP A 259 -10.16 -117.87 -37.32
N LEU A 260 -11.43 -118.27 -37.38
CA LEU A 260 -12.52 -117.66 -36.62
C LEU A 260 -12.26 -117.59 -35.10
N PRO A 261 -11.70 -118.62 -34.41
CA PRO A 261 -11.38 -118.53 -32.98
C PRO A 261 -10.30 -117.48 -32.66
N VAL A 262 -9.37 -117.22 -33.58
CA VAL A 262 -8.33 -116.19 -33.42
C VAL A 262 -8.93 -114.80 -33.58
N TRP A 263 -9.90 -114.64 -34.49
CA TRP A 263 -10.67 -113.41 -34.64
C TRP A 263 -11.54 -113.10 -33.42
N GLU A 264 -12.24 -114.10 -32.87
CA GLU A 264 -13.02 -113.94 -31.63
C GLU A 264 -12.14 -113.51 -30.45
N ARG A 265 -10.95 -114.11 -30.30
CA ARG A 265 -9.95 -113.71 -29.30
C ARG A 265 -9.46 -112.27 -29.51
N PHE A 266 -9.26 -111.86 -30.76
CA PHE A 266 -8.92 -110.48 -31.11
C PHE A 266 -10.02 -109.48 -30.74
N CYS A 267 -11.27 -109.78 -31.09
CA CYS A 267 -12.42 -108.94 -30.77
C CYS A 267 -12.56 -108.76 -29.25
N LEU A 268 -12.35 -109.83 -28.47
CA LEU A 268 -12.31 -109.76 -27.01
C LEU A 268 -11.19 -108.83 -26.50
N ALA A 269 -9.95 -109.02 -26.95
CA ALA A 269 -8.82 -108.17 -26.54
C ALA A 269 -9.05 -106.69 -26.91
N ARG A 270 -9.65 -106.42 -28.08
CA ARG A 270 -10.02 -105.06 -28.53
C ARG A 270 -11.09 -104.45 -27.63
N ARG A 271 -12.15 -105.19 -27.29
CA ARG A 271 -13.21 -104.72 -26.37
C ARG A 271 -12.65 -104.37 -25.00
N THR A 272 -11.84 -105.26 -24.41
CA THR A 272 -11.18 -105.02 -23.11
C THR A 272 -10.32 -103.76 -23.15
N LYS A 273 -9.59 -103.52 -24.24
CA LYS A 273 -8.80 -102.29 -24.41
C LYS A 273 -9.66 -101.05 -24.50
N VAL A 274 -10.74 -101.08 -25.29
CA VAL A 274 -11.59 -99.90 -25.43
C VAL A 274 -12.32 -99.58 -24.13
N GLU A 275 -12.77 -100.59 -23.38
CA GLU A 275 -13.36 -100.42 -22.05
C GLU A 275 -12.37 -99.79 -21.06
N SER A 276 -11.11 -100.27 -21.06
CA SER A 276 -10.02 -99.70 -20.26
C SER A 276 -9.75 -98.22 -20.61
N GLU A 277 -9.66 -97.88 -21.90
CA GLU A 277 -9.45 -96.50 -22.34
C GLU A 277 -10.60 -95.56 -21.95
N GLN A 278 -11.85 -96.01 -22.02
CA GLN A 278 -13.00 -95.21 -21.57
C GLN A 278 -12.98 -95.01 -20.05
N LEU A 279 -12.60 -96.05 -19.29
CA LEU A 279 -12.44 -95.95 -17.84
C LEU A 279 -11.34 -94.95 -17.45
N VAL A 280 -10.18 -95.00 -18.13
CA VAL A 280 -9.09 -94.04 -17.94
C VAL A 280 -9.54 -92.62 -18.27
N LYS A 281 -10.22 -92.41 -19.41
CA LYS A 281 -10.77 -91.09 -19.78
C LYS A 281 -11.76 -90.55 -18.75
N ARG A 282 -12.65 -91.39 -18.24
CA ARG A 282 -13.63 -91.01 -17.22
C ARG A 282 -12.93 -90.60 -15.92
N LYS A 283 -11.98 -91.41 -15.44
CA LYS A 283 -11.20 -91.07 -14.25
C LYS A 283 -10.37 -89.80 -14.46
N ALA A 284 -9.81 -89.58 -15.65
CA ALA A 284 -9.10 -88.34 -15.97
C ALA A 284 -10.00 -87.10 -15.81
N LEU A 285 -11.24 -87.16 -16.31
CA LEU A 285 -12.21 -86.07 -16.15
C LEU A 285 -12.57 -85.82 -14.69
N THR A 286 -12.86 -86.87 -13.92
CA THR A 286 -13.12 -86.75 -12.47
C THR A 286 -11.91 -86.20 -11.72
N LEU A 287 -10.69 -86.62 -12.07
CA LEU A 287 -9.46 -86.10 -11.47
C LEU A 287 -9.28 -84.60 -11.80
N ALA A 288 -9.62 -84.17 -13.01
CA ALA A 288 -9.58 -82.75 -13.39
C ALA A 288 -10.61 -81.91 -12.60
N GLU A 289 -11.82 -82.42 -12.38
CA GLU A 289 -12.83 -81.77 -11.53
C GLU A 289 -12.36 -81.67 -10.06
N MET A 290 -11.78 -82.74 -9.53
CA MET A 290 -11.20 -82.77 -8.18
C MET A 290 -10.04 -81.79 -8.02
N GLN A 291 -9.16 -81.68 -9.03
CA GLN A 291 -8.06 -80.71 -9.05
C GLN A 291 -8.57 -79.26 -9.11
N ALA A 292 -9.60 -78.98 -9.93
CA ALA A 292 -10.23 -77.66 -9.97
C ALA A 292 -10.86 -77.29 -8.62
N PHE A 293 -11.50 -78.25 -7.94
CA PHE A 293 -12.04 -78.05 -6.60
C PHE A 293 -10.94 -77.78 -5.55
N LEU A 294 -9.83 -78.53 -5.60
CA LEU A 294 -8.66 -78.30 -4.73
C LEU A 294 -8.09 -76.89 -4.96
N GLN A 295 -7.91 -76.48 -6.22
CA GLN A 295 -7.41 -75.14 -6.54
C GLN A 295 -8.31 -74.05 -5.96
N LYS A 296 -9.63 -74.18 -6.12
CA LYS A 296 -10.59 -73.23 -5.52
C LYS A 296 -10.44 -73.13 -4.00
N ARG A 297 -10.26 -74.27 -3.32
CA ARG A 297 -10.04 -74.29 -1.85
C ARG A 297 -8.71 -73.64 -1.45
N MET A 298 -7.66 -73.84 -2.24
CA MET A 298 -6.38 -73.17 -2.02
C MET A 298 -6.48 -71.65 -2.22
N ASP A 299 -7.21 -71.21 -3.25
CA ASP A 299 -7.43 -69.78 -3.50
C ASP A 299 -8.21 -69.12 -2.36
N ASP A 300 -9.24 -69.79 -1.83
CA ASP A 300 -10.01 -69.30 -0.69
C ASP A 300 -9.16 -69.25 0.60
N ASP A 301 -8.27 -70.23 0.80
CA ASP A 301 -7.32 -70.26 1.92
C ASP A 301 -6.26 -69.15 1.84
N GLU A 302 -5.77 -68.83 0.64
CA GLU A 302 -4.84 -67.71 0.42
C GLU A 302 -5.54 -66.36 0.58
N LYS A 303 -6.81 -66.21 0.17
CA LYS A 303 -7.58 -64.98 0.43
C LYS A 303 -7.68 -64.67 1.93
N ILE A 304 -7.96 -65.69 2.76
CA ILE A 304 -8.02 -65.50 4.22
C ILE A 304 -6.66 -65.08 4.77
N LYS A 305 -5.55 -65.63 4.24
CA LYS A 305 -4.20 -65.22 4.61
C LYS A 305 -3.92 -63.77 4.24
N MET A 306 -4.29 -63.34 3.02
CA MET A 306 -4.18 -61.95 2.60
C MET A 306 -5.00 -61.01 3.50
N ASP A 307 -6.20 -61.43 3.94
CA ASP A 307 -7.02 -60.66 4.88
C ASP A 307 -6.35 -60.54 6.26
N ILE A 308 -5.72 -61.61 6.75
CA ILE A 308 -4.91 -61.59 7.99
C ILE A 308 -3.77 -60.58 7.86
N ASP A 309 -3.03 -60.62 6.75
CA ASP A 309 -1.90 -59.71 6.53
C ASP A 309 -2.34 -58.24 6.46
N LYS A 310 -3.49 -57.96 5.85
CA LYS A 310 -4.10 -56.61 5.86
C LYS A 310 -4.43 -56.15 7.27
N ILE A 311 -5.09 -57.00 8.07
CA ILE A 311 -5.44 -56.68 9.47
C ILE A 311 -4.17 -56.43 10.30
N LEU A 312 -3.10 -57.22 10.10
CA LEU A 312 -1.83 -57.01 10.78
C LEU A 312 -1.16 -55.68 10.41
N ASN A 313 -1.24 -55.27 9.14
CA ASN A 313 -0.74 -53.97 8.71
C ASN A 313 -1.55 -52.82 9.34
N GLU A 314 -2.88 -52.92 9.35
CA GLU A 314 -3.75 -51.94 10.02
C GLU A 314 -3.49 -51.87 11.53
N PHE A 315 -3.19 -53.01 12.15
CA PHE A 315 -2.82 -53.08 13.57
C PHE A 315 -1.51 -52.35 13.85
N ASN A 316 -0.50 -52.51 12.99
CA ASN A 316 0.77 -51.80 13.12
C ASN A 316 0.60 -50.29 12.94
N THR A 317 -0.19 -49.84 11.95
CA THR A 317 -0.47 -48.40 11.77
C THR A 317 -1.18 -47.81 12.98
N LEU A 318 -2.16 -48.54 13.53
CA LEU A 318 -2.87 -48.09 14.74
C LEU A 318 -1.93 -48.01 15.95
N ARG A 319 -0.99 -48.96 16.08
CA ARG A 319 0.01 -48.95 17.15
C ARG A 319 0.96 -47.75 17.03
N GLU A 320 1.38 -47.40 15.82
CA GLU A 320 2.20 -46.21 15.55
C GLU A 320 1.44 -44.91 15.82
N GLU A 321 0.15 -44.84 15.45
CA GLU A 321 -0.73 -43.71 15.78
C GLU A 321 -0.88 -43.55 17.30
N LYS A 322 -1.16 -44.65 18.01
CA LYS A 322 -1.26 -44.67 19.48
C LYS A 322 0.05 -44.22 20.14
N MET A 323 1.18 -44.72 19.67
CA MET A 323 2.50 -44.33 20.19
C MET A 323 2.79 -42.84 19.97
N ARG A 324 2.53 -42.32 18.75
CA ARG A 324 2.71 -40.89 18.46
C ARG A 324 1.85 -40.04 19.39
N PHE A 325 0.58 -40.37 19.52
CA PHE A 325 -0.34 -39.66 20.41
C PHE A 325 0.09 -39.69 21.88
N GLN A 326 0.56 -40.83 22.39
CA GLN A 326 1.01 -40.96 23.78
C GLN A 326 2.30 -40.18 24.08
N LEU A 327 3.15 -39.97 23.07
CA LEU A 327 4.39 -39.20 23.19
C LEU A 327 4.19 -37.70 22.93
N ASP A 328 3.20 -37.35 22.10
CA ASP A 328 2.86 -35.97 21.73
C ASP A 328 1.98 -35.32 22.81
N LEU A 329 2.62 -34.92 23.90
CA LEU A 329 1.95 -34.33 25.06
C LEU A 329 1.57 -32.87 24.77
N THR A 330 0.29 -32.56 24.89
CA THR A 330 -0.19 -31.18 24.84
C THR A 330 0.23 -30.41 26.09
N VAL A 331 0.99 -29.32 25.90
CA VAL A 331 1.41 -28.41 26.98
C VAL A 331 0.77 -27.04 26.76
N GLN A 332 0.12 -26.53 27.80
CA GLN A 332 -0.52 -25.21 27.76
C GLN A 332 0.48 -24.14 28.24
N PHE A 333 0.65 -23.10 27.43
CA PHE A 333 1.47 -21.93 27.77
C PHE A 333 0.59 -20.70 27.97
N LEU A 334 0.91 -19.90 28.98
CA LEU A 334 0.29 -18.59 29.20
C LEU A 334 1.23 -17.51 28.66
N LEU A 335 0.88 -16.96 27.50
CA LEU A 335 1.65 -15.90 26.83
C LEU A 335 0.90 -14.58 26.93
N LYS A 336 1.64 -13.48 27.06
CA LYS A 336 1.07 -12.13 27.04
C LYS A 336 0.80 -11.67 25.61
N GLN A 337 -0.16 -10.76 25.45
CA GLN A 337 -0.39 -10.06 24.19
C GLN A 337 0.91 -9.39 23.71
N GLY A 338 1.30 -9.62 22.46
CA GLY A 338 2.58 -9.18 21.87
C GLY A 338 3.71 -10.22 21.95
N GLN A 339 3.54 -11.35 22.63
CA GLN A 339 4.42 -12.53 22.50
C GLN A 339 3.89 -13.56 21.48
N VAL A 340 2.66 -13.34 21.02
CA VAL A 340 1.99 -14.14 20.00
C VAL A 340 1.79 -13.22 18.81
N GLU A 341 2.45 -13.55 17.71
CA GLU A 341 2.34 -12.85 16.43
C GLU A 341 1.62 -13.79 15.46
N LEU A 342 0.34 -13.52 15.21
CA LEU A 342 -0.48 -14.27 14.27
C LEU A 342 -0.97 -13.32 13.19
N GLU A 343 -0.91 -13.77 11.95
CA GLU A 343 -1.42 -13.01 10.80
C GLU A 343 -2.97 -12.92 10.86
N SER A 344 -3.61 -13.96 11.39
CA SER A 344 -5.05 -14.09 11.64
C SER A 344 -5.52 -13.43 12.94
N ALA A 345 -4.71 -12.60 13.61
CA ALA A 345 -5.10 -11.90 14.84
C ALA A 345 -6.30 -10.93 14.69
N ALA A 346 -6.75 -10.67 13.46
CA ALA A 346 -7.94 -9.87 13.15
C ALA A 346 -9.26 -10.67 13.27
N GLU A 347 -9.21 -12.00 13.35
CA GLU A 347 -10.39 -12.85 13.50
C GLU A 347 -10.85 -12.93 14.97
N LEU A 348 -12.16 -13.10 15.19
CA LEU A 348 -12.75 -13.18 16.54
C LEU A 348 -12.20 -14.38 17.33
N ILE A 349 -11.85 -15.45 16.64
CA ILE A 349 -11.21 -16.65 17.19
C ILE A 349 -9.92 -16.84 16.40
N PRO A 350 -8.74 -16.56 17.00
CA PRO A 350 -7.48 -16.75 16.30
C PRO A 350 -7.25 -18.24 16.01
N ASP A 351 -6.85 -18.56 14.79
CA ASP A 351 -6.37 -19.90 14.43
C ASP A 351 -4.88 -20.03 14.80
N TYR A 352 -4.55 -21.11 15.51
CA TYR A 352 -3.20 -21.41 16.00
C TYR A 352 -2.58 -22.63 15.31
N THR A 353 -3.23 -23.21 14.29
CA THR A 353 -2.74 -24.41 13.59
C THR A 353 -1.35 -24.24 13.00
N ASP A 354 -1.06 -23.08 12.41
CA ASP A 354 0.24 -22.75 11.82
C ASP A 354 1.21 -22.07 12.81
N ALA A 355 0.86 -22.02 14.10
CA ALA A 355 1.69 -21.34 15.10
C ALA A 355 2.93 -22.17 15.45
N ILE A 356 4.10 -21.51 15.48
CA ILE A 356 5.39 -22.14 15.81
C ILE A 356 5.97 -21.48 17.06
N LEU A 357 6.43 -22.28 18.02
CA LEU A 357 7.13 -21.79 19.19
C LEU A 357 8.61 -21.50 18.86
N ILE A 358 8.99 -20.23 18.87
CA ILE A 358 10.36 -19.78 18.61
C ILE A 358 10.98 -19.25 19.89
N HIS A 359 12.23 -19.67 20.17
CA HIS A 359 12.97 -19.14 21.32
C HIS A 359 13.34 -17.67 21.12
N LYS A 360 13.13 -16.85 22.15
CA LYS A 360 13.34 -15.39 22.11
C LYS A 360 14.75 -14.98 21.66
N SER A 361 15.77 -15.77 21.98
CA SER A 361 17.16 -15.46 21.59
C SER A 361 17.31 -15.32 20.08
N VAL A 362 16.62 -16.13 19.28
CA VAL A 362 16.68 -16.08 17.82
C VAL A 362 16.21 -14.72 17.31
N ILE A 363 15.11 -14.22 17.89
CA ILE A 363 14.54 -12.91 17.54
C ILE A 363 15.47 -11.78 18.01
N GLU A 364 16.01 -11.88 19.23
CA GLU A 364 16.93 -10.89 19.78
C GLU A 364 18.25 -10.81 18.99
N GLU A 365 18.83 -11.95 18.61
CA GLU A 365 20.03 -12.05 17.77
C GLU A 365 19.80 -11.44 16.38
N LEU A 366 18.64 -11.73 15.77
CA LEU A 366 18.23 -11.12 14.51
C LEU A 366 18.10 -9.60 14.65
N ASN A 367 17.43 -9.12 15.70
CA ASN A 367 17.26 -7.70 15.98
C ASN A 367 18.59 -6.98 16.27
N CYS A 368 19.54 -7.65 16.93
CA CYS A 368 20.90 -7.15 17.10
C CYS A 368 21.62 -7.02 15.75
N THR A 369 21.48 -8.03 14.89
CA THR A 369 22.06 -8.02 13.53
C THR A 369 21.47 -6.90 12.69
N ILE A 370 20.15 -6.72 12.71
CA ILE A 370 19.45 -5.64 12.00
C ILE A 370 19.94 -4.28 12.49
N ARG A 371 20.05 -4.07 13.81
CA ARG A 371 20.57 -2.82 14.38
C ARG A 371 22.01 -2.56 13.95
N ALA A 372 22.89 -3.55 14.02
CA ALA A 372 24.28 -3.43 13.57
C ALA A 372 24.39 -3.09 12.08
N GLN A 373 23.53 -3.66 11.23
CA GLN A 373 23.47 -3.28 9.81
C GLN A 373 22.93 -1.85 9.60
N GLY A 374 21.92 -1.45 10.38
CA GLY A 374 21.40 -0.08 10.39
C GLY A 374 22.49 0.94 10.77
N GLU A 375 23.26 0.66 11.81
CA GLU A 375 24.40 1.48 12.24
C GLU A 375 25.47 1.58 11.16
N LYS A 376 25.83 0.47 10.51
CA LYS A 376 26.77 0.47 9.37
C LYS A 376 26.26 1.33 8.21
N LYS A 377 24.97 1.25 7.89
CA LYS A 377 24.36 2.08 6.85
C LYS A 377 24.44 3.56 7.21
N ILE A 378 24.11 3.91 8.44
CA ILE A 378 24.19 5.30 8.94
C ILE A 378 25.64 5.80 8.89
N ALA A 379 26.61 4.99 9.34
CA ALA A 379 28.02 5.35 9.30
C ALA A 379 28.48 5.65 7.86
N SER A 380 28.15 4.77 6.91
CA SER A 380 28.44 4.99 5.49
C SER A 380 27.76 6.25 4.92
N MET A 381 26.52 6.53 5.33
CA MET A 381 25.83 7.78 4.94
C MET A 381 26.53 9.02 5.51
N VAL A 382 27.02 8.95 6.75
CA VAL A 382 27.76 10.05 7.38
C VAL A 382 29.09 10.29 6.67
N GLU A 383 29.84 9.22 6.37
CA GLU A 383 31.09 9.30 5.60
C GLU A 383 30.86 9.93 4.22
N SER A 384 29.82 9.50 3.49
CA SER A 384 29.48 10.10 2.19
C SER A 384 29.11 11.57 2.28
N LYS A 385 28.39 11.97 3.34
CA LYS A 385 28.04 13.37 3.60
C LYS A 385 29.30 14.19 3.88
N ASP A 386 30.20 13.69 4.73
CA ASP A 386 31.42 14.41 5.10
C ASP A 386 32.43 14.46 3.94
N PHE A 387 32.49 13.43 3.10
CA PHE A 387 33.24 13.45 1.83
C PHE A 387 32.73 14.56 0.90
N SER A 388 31.40 14.66 0.73
CA SER A 388 30.78 15.71 -0.10
C SER A 388 31.08 17.11 0.45
N LYS A 389 31.02 17.29 1.78
CA LYS A 389 31.44 18.55 2.42
C LYS A 389 32.91 18.89 2.13
N GLY A 390 33.79 17.90 2.20
CA GLY A 390 35.21 18.06 1.87
C GLY A 390 35.41 18.53 0.42
N ILE A 391 34.69 17.95 -0.54
CA ILE A 391 34.71 18.40 -1.94
C ILE A 391 34.27 19.86 -2.06
N PHE A 392 33.13 20.24 -1.46
CA PHE A 392 32.65 21.62 -1.52
C PHE A 392 33.66 22.62 -0.92
N GLN A 393 34.31 22.24 0.18
CA GLN A 393 35.33 23.07 0.80
C GLN A 393 36.55 23.25 -0.13
N LEU A 394 37.04 22.17 -0.74
CA LEU A 394 38.12 22.21 -1.71
C LEU A 394 37.76 23.03 -2.96
N GLU A 395 36.55 22.88 -3.50
CA GLU A 395 36.06 23.67 -4.62
C GLU A 395 36.02 25.17 -4.30
N TRP A 396 35.57 25.52 -3.10
CA TRP A 396 35.57 26.88 -2.62
C TRP A 396 36.99 27.45 -2.50
N GLU A 397 37.92 26.69 -1.91
CA GLU A 397 39.33 27.07 -1.81
C GLU A 397 39.97 27.25 -3.19
N HIS A 398 39.71 26.34 -4.11
CA HIS A 398 40.18 26.44 -5.49
C HIS A 398 39.63 27.70 -6.18
N LYS A 399 38.33 28.00 -6.03
CA LYS A 399 37.72 29.21 -6.59
C LYS A 399 38.33 30.48 -6.00
N LYS A 400 38.57 30.51 -4.68
CA LYS A 400 39.27 31.61 -4.00
C LYS A 400 40.69 31.81 -4.57
N MET A 401 41.46 30.74 -4.70
CA MET A 401 42.82 30.82 -5.27
C MET A 401 42.81 31.28 -6.72
N LYS A 402 41.84 30.83 -7.52
CA LYS A 402 41.66 31.28 -8.90
C LYS A 402 41.37 32.77 -8.99
N MET A 403 40.48 33.30 -8.14
CA MET A 403 40.21 34.75 -8.06
C MET A 403 41.44 35.55 -7.65
N LEU A 404 42.22 35.06 -6.68
CA LEU A 404 43.47 35.70 -6.28
C LEU A 404 44.49 35.71 -7.42
N MET A 405 44.60 34.60 -8.17
CA MET A 405 45.46 34.51 -9.34
C MET A 405 45.03 35.48 -10.44
N GLU A 406 43.72 35.62 -10.69
CA GLU A 406 43.16 36.58 -11.64
C GLU A 406 43.45 38.04 -11.22
N ASP A 407 43.30 38.38 -9.94
CA ASP A 407 43.63 39.69 -9.39
C ASP A 407 45.14 40.00 -9.53
N LEU A 408 46.00 39.05 -9.15
CA LEU A 408 47.45 39.20 -9.32
C LEU A 408 47.86 39.36 -10.79
N ASN A 409 47.27 38.58 -11.69
CA ASN A 409 47.49 38.73 -13.13
C ASN A 409 47.01 40.09 -13.63
N GLN A 410 45.88 40.59 -13.13
CA GLN A 410 45.40 41.92 -13.49
C GLN A 410 46.35 43.01 -13.01
N ARG A 411 46.81 42.95 -11.75
CA ARG A 411 47.83 43.88 -11.23
C ARG A 411 49.12 43.82 -12.04
N ALA A 412 49.58 42.63 -12.43
CA ALA A 412 50.76 42.48 -13.28
C ALA A 412 50.55 43.14 -14.65
N ARG A 413 49.38 42.94 -15.27
CA ARG A 413 49.01 43.63 -16.53
C ARG A 413 48.97 45.14 -16.35
N ASP A 414 48.42 45.64 -15.26
CA ASP A 414 48.32 47.07 -14.98
C ASP A 414 49.72 47.70 -14.80
N ILE A 415 50.63 47.00 -14.12
CA ILE A 415 52.04 47.39 -14.02
C ILE A 415 52.72 47.39 -15.39
N GLN A 416 52.54 46.34 -16.20
CA GLN A 416 53.11 46.26 -17.54
C GLN A 416 52.58 47.35 -18.49
N LYS A 417 51.29 47.70 -18.37
CA LYS A 417 50.64 48.76 -19.15
C LYS A 417 50.87 50.15 -18.58
N LEU A 418 51.51 50.27 -17.42
CA LEU A 418 51.81 51.54 -16.79
C LEU A 418 52.82 52.30 -17.65
N HIS A 419 52.32 53.23 -18.47
CA HIS A 419 53.20 54.13 -19.21
C HIS A 419 53.94 55.05 -18.23
N VAL A 420 55.27 54.99 -18.23
CA VAL A 420 56.11 55.87 -17.41
C VAL A 420 56.18 57.23 -18.09
N SER A 421 55.30 58.15 -17.69
CA SER A 421 55.31 59.53 -18.16
C SER A 421 56.57 60.27 -17.71
N ARG A 422 56.91 61.36 -18.39
CA ARG A 422 58.08 62.21 -18.09
C ARG A 422 58.07 62.71 -16.63
N ASP A 423 56.89 63.01 -16.09
CA ASP A 423 56.71 63.43 -14.69
C ASP A 423 57.04 62.30 -13.71
N ARG A 424 56.66 61.05 -14.03
CA ARG A 424 57.01 59.87 -13.22
C ARG A 424 58.51 59.56 -13.29
N GLN A 425 59.16 59.79 -14.43
CA GLN A 425 60.63 59.69 -14.53
C GLN A 425 61.33 60.76 -13.70
N LEU A 426 60.81 61.99 -13.70
CA LEU A 426 61.34 63.10 -12.90
C LEU A 426 61.16 62.85 -11.39
N PHE A 427 60.03 62.25 -10.98
CA PHE A 427 59.81 61.82 -9.59
C PHE A 427 60.81 60.75 -9.14
N LEU A 428 61.07 59.75 -9.99
CA LEU A 428 62.01 58.66 -9.66
C LEU A 428 63.49 59.08 -9.70
N SER A 429 63.84 60.15 -10.42
CA SER A 429 65.24 60.58 -10.63
C SER A 429 65.69 61.73 -9.73
N ILE A 430 64.78 62.55 -9.22
CA ILE A 430 65.10 63.73 -8.41
C ILE A 430 64.76 63.46 -6.95
N LEU A 431 65.77 63.42 -6.07
CA LEU A 431 65.61 63.17 -4.62
C LEU A 431 64.69 64.17 -3.91
N ASN A 432 64.59 65.40 -4.41
CA ASN A 432 63.76 66.49 -3.85
C ASN A 432 62.66 66.93 -4.83
N TYR A 433 61.94 66.00 -5.45
CA TYR A 433 60.86 66.30 -6.39
C TYR A 433 59.79 67.23 -5.80
N ASP A 434 59.41 67.00 -4.54
CA ASP A 434 58.39 67.79 -3.83
C ASP A 434 58.80 69.26 -3.67
N SER A 435 60.09 69.54 -3.47
CA SER A 435 60.61 70.91 -3.34
C SER A 435 60.55 71.66 -4.67
N ARG A 436 60.79 70.97 -5.79
CA ARG A 436 60.66 71.54 -7.15
C ARG A 436 59.20 71.81 -7.50
N ILE A 437 58.29 70.90 -7.17
CA ILE A 437 56.86 71.10 -7.38
C ILE A 437 56.35 72.27 -6.56
N THR A 438 56.71 72.38 -5.27
CA THR A 438 56.34 73.53 -4.44
C THR A 438 56.87 74.85 -4.99
N GLN A 439 58.09 74.87 -5.54
CA GLN A 439 58.64 76.06 -6.19
C GLN A 439 57.89 76.42 -7.48
N GLN A 440 57.53 75.43 -8.29
CA GLN A 440 56.75 75.62 -9.52
C GLN A 440 55.32 76.09 -9.23
N VAL A 441 54.68 75.51 -8.19
CA VAL A 441 53.38 75.95 -7.68
C VAL A 441 53.45 77.40 -7.20
N SER A 442 54.48 77.76 -6.42
CA SER A 442 54.66 79.14 -5.94
C SER A 442 54.81 80.16 -7.09
N VAL A 443 55.56 79.81 -8.14
CA VAL A 443 55.69 80.66 -9.34
C VAL A 443 54.35 80.80 -10.06
N MET A 444 53.58 79.73 -10.20
CA MET A 444 52.24 79.78 -10.81
C MET A 444 51.27 80.61 -9.98
N GLU A 445 51.29 80.49 -8.65
CA GLU A 445 50.48 81.30 -7.73
C GLU A 445 50.80 82.80 -7.83
N GLN A 446 52.08 83.16 -7.92
CA GLN A 446 52.49 84.55 -8.15
C GLN A 446 51.99 85.08 -9.50
N THR A 447 52.07 84.25 -10.54
CA THR A 447 51.59 84.60 -11.89
C THR A 447 50.07 84.82 -11.90
N LEU A 448 49.32 83.92 -11.26
CA LEU A 448 47.88 84.05 -11.08
C LEU A 448 47.51 85.30 -10.29
N GLY A 449 48.27 85.64 -9.24
CA GLY A 449 48.08 86.88 -8.47
C GLY A 449 48.26 88.16 -9.31
N VAL A 450 49.18 88.16 -10.27
CA VAL A 450 49.34 89.27 -11.23
C VAL A 450 48.16 89.33 -12.20
N MET A 451 47.72 88.19 -12.74
CA MET A 451 46.57 88.11 -13.64
C MET A 451 45.27 88.56 -12.96
N ASP A 452 45.04 88.19 -11.69
CA ASP A 452 43.87 88.62 -10.92
C ASP A 452 43.86 90.15 -10.69
N LYS A 453 45.00 90.76 -10.39
CA LYS A 453 45.11 92.23 -10.28
C LYS A 453 44.78 92.92 -11.61
N LEU A 454 45.27 92.40 -12.73
CA LEU A 454 44.95 92.91 -14.06
C LEU A 454 43.45 92.77 -14.36
N HIS A 455 42.87 91.61 -14.08
CA HIS A 455 41.46 91.33 -14.29
C HIS A 455 40.57 92.29 -13.47
N LYS A 456 40.88 92.48 -12.17
CA LYS A 456 40.18 93.45 -11.31
C LYS A 456 40.23 94.87 -11.86
N LYS A 457 41.36 95.29 -12.46
CA LYS A 457 41.47 96.61 -13.11
C LYS A 457 40.59 96.70 -14.36
N ASN A 458 40.57 95.66 -15.18
CA ASN A 458 39.74 95.60 -16.39
C ASN A 458 38.25 95.60 -16.05
N VAL A 459 37.82 94.82 -15.05
CA VAL A 459 36.43 94.80 -14.57
C VAL A 459 36.00 96.19 -14.08
N LYS A 460 36.85 96.89 -13.31
CA LYS A 460 36.56 98.27 -12.88
C LYS A 460 36.40 99.24 -14.05
N ASN A 461 37.18 99.09 -15.11
CA ASN A 461 37.05 99.90 -16.32
C ASN A 461 35.74 99.60 -17.06
N SER A 462 35.40 98.32 -17.24
CA SER A 462 34.13 97.92 -17.85
C SER A 462 32.92 98.41 -17.05
N GLN A 463 32.97 98.37 -15.72
CA GLN A 463 31.92 98.93 -14.85
C GLN A 463 31.75 100.45 -15.02
N LYS A 464 32.83 101.21 -15.24
CA LYS A 464 32.72 102.65 -15.55
C LYS A 464 32.01 102.88 -16.88
N ILE A 465 32.40 102.13 -17.92
CA ILE A 465 31.76 102.20 -19.24
C ILE A 465 30.28 101.85 -19.13
N PHE A 466 29.93 100.82 -18.36
CA PHE A 466 28.54 100.41 -18.15
C PHE A 466 27.71 101.53 -17.52
N LYS A 467 28.22 102.18 -16.46
CA LYS A 467 27.55 103.34 -15.82
C LYS A 467 27.36 104.52 -16.77
N ASP A 468 28.33 104.77 -17.66
CA ASP A 468 28.20 105.84 -18.64
C ASP A 468 27.18 105.51 -19.73
N LEU A 469 27.08 104.23 -20.12
CA LEU A 469 26.03 103.75 -21.03
C LEU A 469 24.64 103.80 -20.39
N GLU A 470 24.49 103.39 -19.11
CA GLU A 470 23.23 103.50 -18.37
C GLU A 470 22.72 104.95 -18.33
N LYS A 471 23.61 105.92 -18.06
CA LYS A 471 23.27 107.35 -18.12
C LYS A 471 22.79 107.76 -19.51
N ARG A 472 23.45 107.31 -20.57
CA ARG A 472 23.04 107.60 -21.96
C ARG A 472 21.68 107.00 -22.29
N ILE A 473 21.41 105.78 -21.83
CA ILE A 473 20.11 105.11 -21.99
C ILE A 473 19.01 105.92 -21.29
N CYS A 474 19.21 106.32 -20.04
CA CYS A 474 18.22 107.13 -19.29
C CYS A 474 17.89 108.46 -20.00
N VAL A 475 18.90 109.15 -20.55
CA VAL A 475 18.69 110.37 -21.35
C VAL A 475 17.87 110.07 -22.61
N LYS A 476 18.13 108.94 -23.28
CA LYS A 476 17.37 108.52 -24.46
C LYS A 476 15.95 108.09 -24.14
N GLU A 477 15.72 107.43 -23.01
CA GLU A 477 14.38 107.08 -22.53
C GLU A 477 13.55 108.33 -22.22
N GLN A 478 14.14 109.34 -21.55
CA GLN A 478 13.46 110.62 -21.33
C GLN A 478 13.12 111.33 -22.66
N ALA A 479 14.02 111.28 -23.64
CA ALA A 479 13.74 111.83 -24.97
C ALA A 479 12.61 111.06 -25.68
N ASN A 480 12.63 109.72 -25.62
CA ASN A 480 11.58 108.89 -26.20
C ASN A 480 10.23 109.10 -25.51
N TYR A 481 10.21 109.33 -24.20
CA TYR A 481 8.98 109.66 -23.47
C TYR A 481 8.39 110.98 -23.93
N LYS A 482 9.22 112.02 -24.12
CA LYS A 482 8.78 113.31 -24.69
C LYS A 482 8.22 113.13 -26.10
N LEU A 483 8.94 112.41 -26.96
CA LEU A 483 8.46 112.12 -28.31
C LEU A 483 7.14 111.33 -28.30
N SER A 484 6.95 110.43 -27.33
CA SER A 484 5.70 109.67 -27.18
C SER A 484 4.53 110.57 -26.74
N GLN A 485 4.77 111.53 -25.85
CA GLN A 485 3.77 112.55 -25.50
C GLN A 485 3.42 113.42 -26.71
N GLU A 486 4.40 113.88 -27.49
CA GLU A 486 4.16 114.64 -28.72
C GLU A 486 3.37 113.81 -29.74
N LEU A 487 3.66 112.51 -29.86
CA LEU A 487 2.93 111.59 -30.74
C LEU A 487 1.49 111.43 -30.28
N GLN A 488 1.24 111.35 -28.96
CA GLN A 488 -0.10 111.29 -28.39
C GLN A 488 -0.91 112.56 -28.71
N GLU A 489 -0.31 113.74 -28.52
CA GLU A 489 -0.94 115.02 -28.87
C GLU A 489 -1.24 115.12 -30.37
N MET A 490 -0.28 114.72 -31.22
CA MET A 490 -0.49 114.64 -32.66
C MET A 490 -1.62 113.67 -33.01
N LEU A 491 -1.72 112.52 -32.34
CA LEU A 491 -2.78 111.55 -32.57
C LEU A 491 -4.16 112.10 -32.21
N VAL A 492 -4.26 112.85 -31.10
CA VAL A 492 -5.49 113.57 -30.72
C VAL A 492 -5.84 114.58 -31.81
N SER A 493 -4.89 115.41 -32.25
CA SER A 493 -5.14 116.40 -33.32
C SER A 493 -5.58 115.76 -34.65
N VAL A 494 -5.02 114.60 -34.99
CA VAL A 494 -5.39 113.85 -36.20
C VAL A 494 -6.76 113.20 -36.01
N SER A 495 -7.08 112.70 -34.82
CA SER A 495 -8.40 112.12 -34.53
C SER A 495 -9.51 113.18 -34.55
N GLU A 496 -9.25 114.38 -34.04
CA GLU A 496 -10.14 115.53 -34.15
C GLU A 496 -10.33 115.94 -35.61
N ARG A 497 -9.25 116.04 -36.40
CA ARG A 497 -9.34 116.33 -37.84
C ARG A 497 -10.02 115.20 -38.63
N ARG A 498 -9.82 113.93 -38.23
CA ARG A 498 -10.47 112.77 -38.85
C ARG A 498 -11.98 112.79 -38.56
N HIS A 499 -12.40 113.12 -37.34
CA HIS A 499 -13.82 113.32 -37.04
C HIS A 499 -14.43 114.49 -37.83
N ILE A 500 -13.69 115.58 -38.07
CA ILE A 500 -14.13 116.67 -38.95
C ILE A 500 -14.24 116.20 -40.41
N PHE A 501 -13.31 115.38 -40.91
CA PHE A 501 -13.31 114.87 -42.29
C PHE A 501 -14.35 113.76 -42.53
N GLU A 502 -14.56 112.86 -41.58
CA GLU A 502 -15.57 111.79 -41.63
C GLU A 502 -16.99 112.33 -41.57
N ALA A 503 -17.21 113.53 -40.99
CA ALA A 503 -18.48 114.24 -41.06
C ALA A 503 -18.78 114.85 -42.45
N LEU A 504 -17.80 114.94 -43.36
CA LEU A 504 -17.92 115.67 -44.63
C LEU A 504 -17.83 114.79 -45.89
N VAL A 505 -17.18 113.61 -45.89
CA VAL A 505 -17.00 112.81 -47.12
C VAL A 505 -16.99 111.29 -46.89
N SER A 506 -17.82 110.56 -47.64
CA SER A 506 -17.88 109.08 -47.64
C SER A 506 -16.69 108.44 -48.37
N GLU A 507 -16.04 107.48 -47.72
CA GLU A 507 -14.82 106.71 -48.05
C GLU A 507 -14.70 106.11 -49.46
N LYS A 508 -15.76 106.14 -50.29
CA LYS A 508 -15.75 105.53 -51.63
C LYS A 508 -14.89 106.29 -52.65
N ALA A 509 -14.67 107.59 -52.48
CA ALA A 509 -13.92 108.40 -53.45
C ALA A 509 -12.39 108.17 -53.41
N ALA A 510 -11.81 107.89 -52.24
CA ALA A 510 -10.36 107.78 -52.08
C ALA A 510 -9.77 106.53 -52.77
N LYS A 511 -10.54 105.42 -52.82
CA LYS A 511 -10.09 104.18 -53.47
C LYS A 511 -9.97 104.31 -54.99
N ALA A 512 -10.81 105.14 -55.63
CA ALA A 512 -10.74 105.37 -57.08
C ALA A 512 -9.47 106.15 -57.47
N HIS A 513 -9.09 107.17 -56.69
CA HIS A 513 -7.89 107.96 -56.97
C HIS A 513 -6.60 107.12 -56.83
N TYR A 514 -6.55 106.17 -55.89
CA TYR A 514 -5.38 105.31 -55.74
C TYR A 514 -5.17 104.42 -56.97
N GLN A 515 -6.24 103.93 -57.60
CA GLN A 515 -6.15 103.12 -58.81
C GLN A 515 -5.61 103.93 -60.01
N ASP A 516 -6.00 105.21 -60.15
CA ASP A 516 -5.47 106.11 -61.18
C ASP A 516 -3.96 106.39 -61.02
N ILE A 517 -3.48 106.52 -59.79
CA ILE A 517 -2.05 106.77 -59.53
C ILE A 517 -1.20 105.57 -59.93
N VAL A 518 -1.67 104.35 -59.66
CA VAL A 518 -0.97 103.12 -60.04
C VAL A 518 -0.90 102.99 -61.57
N GLN A 519 -1.98 103.28 -62.29
CA GLN A 519 -1.99 103.28 -63.75
C GLN A 519 -1.03 104.32 -64.34
N ARG A 520 -0.97 105.53 -63.76
CA ARG A 520 -0.04 106.57 -64.23
C ARG A 520 1.42 106.18 -64.04
N ARG A 521 1.77 105.47 -62.96
CA ARG A 521 3.14 105.02 -62.70
C ARG A 521 3.60 103.98 -63.73
N GLN A 522 2.73 103.04 -64.10
CA GLN A 522 3.03 102.03 -65.12
C GLN A 522 3.31 102.66 -66.49
N LEU A 523 2.58 103.72 -66.88
CA LEU A 523 2.82 104.43 -68.14
C LEU A 523 4.15 105.19 -68.15
N VAL A 524 4.59 105.74 -67.01
CA VAL A 524 5.86 106.46 -66.91
C VAL A 524 7.06 105.52 -66.97
N ASP A 525 6.95 104.34 -66.35
CA ASP A 525 8.04 103.35 -66.40
C ASP A 525 8.21 102.79 -67.82
N LEU A 526 7.12 102.60 -68.57
CA LEU A 526 7.17 102.22 -69.99
C LEU A 526 7.87 103.28 -70.86
N ALA A 527 7.60 104.57 -70.61
CA ALA A 527 8.27 105.66 -71.31
C ALA A 527 9.78 105.75 -70.99
N ARG A 528 10.19 105.37 -69.77
CA ARG A 528 11.60 105.34 -69.36
C ARG A 528 12.38 104.23 -70.07
N GLU A 529 11.78 103.05 -70.22
CA GLU A 529 12.41 101.94 -70.94
C GLU A 529 12.64 102.28 -72.42
N GLN A 530 11.66 102.90 -73.08
CA GLN A 530 11.81 103.37 -74.47
C GLN A 530 12.91 104.43 -74.62
N ALA A 531 13.06 105.35 -73.66
CA ALA A 531 14.15 106.32 -73.67
C ALA A 531 15.53 105.66 -73.50
N HIS A 532 15.61 104.55 -72.76
CA HIS A 532 16.85 103.81 -72.58
C HIS A 532 17.29 103.11 -73.88
N GLU A 533 16.36 102.48 -74.60
CA GLU A 533 16.66 101.87 -75.91
C GLU A 533 17.17 102.88 -76.94
N ILE A 534 16.58 104.09 -76.97
CA ILE A 534 17.03 105.16 -77.88
C ILE A 534 18.47 105.59 -77.55
N SER A 535 18.83 105.68 -76.27
CA SER A 535 20.17 106.07 -75.83
C SER A 535 21.22 105.01 -76.22
N VAL A 536 20.88 103.72 -76.10
CA VAL A 536 21.75 102.61 -76.55
C VAL A 536 21.98 102.65 -78.05
N LEU A 537 20.92 102.89 -78.84
CA LEU A 537 21.04 103.01 -80.30
C LEU A 537 21.89 104.22 -80.72
N GLN A 538 21.82 105.34 -79.99
CA GLN A 538 22.69 106.51 -80.22
C GLN A 538 24.17 106.19 -79.96
N ALA A 539 24.48 105.45 -78.88
CA ALA A 539 25.85 105.01 -78.59
C ALA A 539 26.40 104.05 -79.66
N GLU A 540 25.56 103.17 -80.22
CA GLU A 540 25.95 102.26 -81.31
C GLU A 540 26.26 103.05 -82.61
N VAL A 541 25.50 104.11 -82.89
CA VAL A 541 25.73 105.02 -84.03
C VAL A 541 27.04 105.80 -83.86
N GLU A 542 27.33 106.31 -82.66
CA GLU A 542 28.61 106.98 -82.39
C GLU A 542 29.79 106.02 -82.49
N ARG A 543 29.64 104.77 -82.01
CA ARG A 543 30.67 103.72 -82.17
C ARG A 543 30.97 103.41 -83.63
N LEU A 544 29.94 103.39 -84.49
CA LEU A 544 30.10 103.18 -85.94
C LEU A 544 30.71 104.41 -86.64
N ARG A 545 30.43 105.63 -86.16
CA ARG A 545 31.07 106.85 -86.66
C ARG A 545 32.58 106.89 -86.34
N LEU A 546 32.98 106.47 -85.14
CA LEU A 546 34.39 106.40 -84.71
C LEU A 546 35.24 105.36 -85.47
N ARG A 547 34.59 104.43 -86.21
CA ARG A 547 35.28 103.40 -86.99
C ARG A 547 35.68 103.85 -88.41
N THR A 548 35.10 104.94 -88.92
CA THR A 548 35.18 105.27 -90.35
C THR A 548 35.97 106.55 -90.64
N PHE A 549 36.12 107.47 -89.68
CA PHE A 549 36.95 108.68 -89.85
C PHE A 549 37.59 109.10 -88.52
N PRO A 550 38.92 109.27 -88.44
CA PRO A 550 39.56 109.87 -87.27
C PRO A 550 39.23 111.36 -87.26
N ALA A 551 38.52 111.82 -86.23
CA ALA A 551 38.24 113.24 -86.02
C ALA A 551 38.78 113.69 -84.65
N LEU A 552 39.76 114.59 -84.72
CA LEU A 552 40.30 115.42 -83.65
C LEU A 552 39.31 116.54 -83.30
N PHE A 553 39.07 116.82 -82.01
CA PHE A 553 38.78 118.14 -81.39
C PHE A 553 38.81 117.93 -79.85
N GLU A 554 39.83 118.41 -79.13
CA GLU A 554 39.90 119.67 -78.33
C GLU A 554 38.84 119.75 -77.20
N MET A 555 39.25 119.69 -75.92
CA MET A 555 39.44 120.84 -74.98
C MET A 555 38.11 121.59 -74.75
N GLU A 556 37.58 121.85 -73.55
CA GLU A 556 38.15 122.18 -72.24
C GLU A 556 36.96 122.29 -71.24
N TYR A 557 37.26 122.12 -69.94
CA TYR A 557 36.48 122.52 -68.73
C TYR A 557 35.04 122.02 -68.49
#